data_AF-A0A246SPX6-F1
#
_entry.id   AF-A0A246SPX6-F1
#
_cell.length_a   1.000
_cell.length_b   1.000
_cell.length_c   1.000
_cell.angle_alpha   90.00
_cell.angle_beta   90.00
_cell.angle_gamma   90.00
#
_symmetry.space_group_name_H-M   'P 1'
#
loop_
_entity.id
_entity.type
_entity.pdbx_description
1 polymer ?
#
loop_
_entity_poly.entity_id
_entity_poly.type
_entity_poly.pdbx_seq_one_letter_code
_entity_poly.pdbx_strand_id
1 'polypeptide(L)'
;MNDQRPDGFTMIGLHKLAAQSGDGLVPELYELFQQHTARQQIHQNVTLFPTWEARMPGEAATRPLGAAAANGNNVLAFPSPAAKAAKKA
;
A
#
# COMPACT_ATOMS: atom_id res chain seq x y z
N MET A 1 12.36 -0.37 -15.08
CA MET A 1 10.89 -0.31 -15.00
C MET A 1 10.53 1.13 -15.32
N ASN A 2 9.63 1.35 -16.28
CA ASN A 2 9.47 2.64 -16.94
C ASN A 2 8.56 3.54 -16.08
N ASP A 3 9.13 4.54 -15.42
CA ASP A 3 8.42 5.57 -14.64
C ASP A 3 7.69 6.54 -15.58
N GLN A 4 6.82 5.99 -16.42
CA GLN A 4 6.06 6.75 -17.40
C GLN A 4 4.93 7.48 -16.66
N ARG A 5 5.30 8.61 -16.04
CA ARG A 5 4.36 9.62 -15.55
C ARG A 5 3.41 9.93 -16.71
N PRO A 6 2.08 9.97 -16.51
CA PRO A 6 1.18 10.40 -17.56
C PRO A 6 1.60 11.81 -17.99
N ASP A 7 1.94 11.97 -19.26
CA ASP A 7 2.39 13.25 -19.79
C ASP A 7 1.24 14.27 -19.73
N GLY A 8 1.55 15.56 -19.56
CA GLY A 8 0.55 16.62 -19.35
C GLY A 8 -0.51 16.70 -20.46
N PHE A 9 -0.15 16.30 -21.68
CA PHE A 9 -1.06 16.20 -22.82
C PHE A 9 -2.07 15.06 -22.70
N THR A 10 -1.66 13.91 -22.16
CA THR A 10 -2.57 12.79 -21.81
C THR A 10 -3.61 13.24 -20.76
N MET A 11 -3.18 14.09 -19.83
CA MET A 11 -3.98 14.67 -18.75
C MET A 11 -5.09 15.60 -19.26
N ILE A 12 -4.76 16.49 -20.21
CA ILE A 12 -5.73 17.38 -20.86
C ILE A 12 -6.73 16.55 -21.69
N GLY A 13 -6.26 15.49 -22.35
CA GLY A 13 -7.10 14.58 -23.14
C GLY A 13 -8.17 13.87 -22.30
N LEU A 14 -7.78 13.29 -21.17
CA LEU A 14 -8.70 12.62 -20.24
C LEU A 14 -9.78 13.55 -19.68
N HIS A 15 -9.39 14.77 -19.30
CA HIS A 15 -10.32 15.78 -18.77
C HIS A 15 -11.41 16.16 -19.79
N LYS A 16 -11.04 16.34 -21.06
CA LYS A 16 -12.02 16.65 -22.12
C LYS A 16 -12.94 15.48 -22.46
N LEU A 17 -12.43 14.25 -22.44
CA LEU A 17 -13.23 13.06 -22.72
C LEU A 17 -14.26 12.78 -21.62
N ALA A 18 -13.90 12.99 -20.34
CA ALA A 18 -14.83 12.85 -19.22
C ALA A 18 -15.96 13.88 -19.27
N ALA A 19 -15.63 15.14 -19.59
CA ALA A 19 -16.61 16.21 -19.77
C ALA A 19 -17.58 15.93 -20.93
N GLN A 20 -17.12 15.26 -21.99
CA GLN A 20 -17.96 14.85 -23.13
C GLN A 20 -18.79 13.60 -22.86
N SER A 21 -18.30 12.69 -22.02
CA SER A 21 -18.96 11.40 -21.73
C SER A 21 -19.93 11.47 -20.53
N GLY A 22 -19.99 12.62 -19.84
CA GLY A 22 -20.86 12.81 -18.67
C GLY A 22 -20.38 12.06 -17.41
N ASP A 23 -19.16 11.53 -17.43
CA ASP A 23 -18.61 10.72 -16.35
C ASP A 23 -17.96 11.65 -15.31
N GLY A 24 -18.78 12.19 -14.41
CA GLY A 24 -18.40 13.23 -13.44
C GLY A 24 -17.40 12.79 -12.36
N LEU A 25 -16.90 11.55 -12.41
CA LEU A 25 -15.97 10.97 -11.44
C LEU A 25 -14.49 11.17 -11.80
N VAL A 26 -14.17 11.59 -13.02
CA VAL A 26 -12.78 11.66 -13.49
C VAL A 26 -11.94 12.78 -12.84
N PRO A 27 -12.46 13.99 -12.55
CA PRO A 27 -11.67 15.05 -11.91
C PRO A 27 -11.21 14.70 -10.49
N GLU A 28 -12.11 14.19 -9.66
CA GLU A 28 -11.82 13.81 -8.27
C GLU A 28 -10.78 12.68 -8.18
N LEU A 29 -10.89 11.70 -9.08
CA LEU A 29 -9.91 10.61 -9.18
C LEU A 29 -8.54 11.13 -9.61
N TYR A 30 -8.50 12.11 -10.52
CA TYR A 30 -7.25 12.73 -10.93
C TYR A 30 -6.57 13.49 -9.79
N GLU A 31 -7.31 14.28 -9.02
CA GLU A 31 -6.76 14.96 -7.84
C GLU A 31 -6.22 13.95 -6.81
N LEU A 32 -6.92 12.85 -6.60
CA LEU A 32 -6.47 11.76 -5.74
C LEU A 32 -5.16 11.15 -6.22
N PHE A 33 -5.00 10.89 -7.53
CA PHE A 33 -3.75 10.38 -8.11
C PHE A 33 -2.59 11.36 -7.99
N GLN A 34 -2.85 12.67 -8.16
CA GLN A 34 -1.83 13.70 -7.99
C GLN A 34 -1.35 13.79 -6.54
N GLN A 35 -2.28 13.77 -5.57
CA GLN A 35 -1.94 13.75 -4.16
C GLN A 35 -1.14 12.50 -3.78
N HIS A 36 -1.52 11.35 -4.33
CA HIS A 36 -0.81 10.09 -4.12
C HIS A 36 0.62 10.16 -4.66
N THR A 37 0.79 10.64 -5.89
CA THR A 37 2.11 10.79 -6.53
C THR A 37 3.01 11.75 -5.77
N ALA A 38 2.46 12.89 -5.32
CA ALA A 38 3.20 13.85 -4.51
C ALA A 38 3.68 13.25 -3.17
N ARG A 39 2.83 12.46 -2.49
CA ARG A 39 3.21 11.76 -1.24
C ARG A 39 4.33 10.76 -1.46
N GLN A 40 4.31 10.00 -2.56
CA GLN A 40 5.36 9.04 -2.88
C GLN A 40 6.72 9.71 -3.12
N GLN A 41 6.75 10.91 -3.70
CA GLN A 41 7.99 11.66 -3.90
C GLN A 41 8.62 12.12 -2.59
N ILE A 42 7.79 12.53 -1.62
CA ILE A 42 8.25 12.99 -0.30
C ILE A 42 8.64 11.78 0.59
N HIS A 43 7.90 10.68 0.48
CA HIS A 43 8.07 9.51 1.32
C HIS A 43 8.35 8.25 0.49
N GLN A 44 9.55 8.16 -0.09
CA GLN A 44 9.93 7.06 -0.99
C GLN A 44 9.86 5.66 -0.36
N ASN A 45 10.00 5.56 0.97
CA ASN A 45 9.98 4.29 1.72
C ASN A 45 8.63 4.02 2.40
N VAL A 46 7.60 4.83 2.15
CA VAL A 46 6.28 4.67 2.76
C VAL A 46 5.28 4.32 1.66
N THR A 47 4.63 3.16 1.80
CA THR A 47 3.48 2.80 0.96
C THR A 47 2.21 2.83 1.80
N LEU A 48 1.10 3.22 1.17
CA LEU A 48 -0.22 3.08 1.79
C LEU A 48 -0.54 1.59 1.96
N PHE A 49 -1.14 1.26 3.10
CA PHE A 49 -1.63 -0.08 3.35
C PHE A 49 -2.84 -0.36 2.44
N PRO A 50 -2.88 -1.48 1.69
CA PRO A 50 -3.94 -1.76 0.73
C PRO A 50 -5.19 -2.28 1.46
N THR A 51 -5.92 -1.38 2.13
CA THR A 51 -7.04 -1.72 3.03
C THR A 51 -8.13 -2.56 2.38
N TRP A 52 -8.33 -2.43 1.06
CA TRP A 52 -9.35 -3.14 0.28
C TRP A 52 -8.91 -4.55 -0.17
N GLU A 53 -7.60 -4.80 -0.24
CA GLU A 53 -7.03 -6.15 -0.48
C GLU A 53 -6.69 -6.86 0.83
N ALA A 54 -6.55 -6.10 1.92
CA ALA A 54 -6.24 -6.63 3.23
C ALA A 54 -7.47 -7.32 3.85
N ARG A 55 -7.25 -8.53 4.37
CA ARG A 55 -8.25 -9.22 5.20
C ARG A 55 -8.48 -8.50 6.52
N MET A 56 -9.64 -8.73 7.14
CA MET A 56 -9.88 -8.26 8.50
C MET A 56 -9.03 -9.06 9.52
N PRO A 57 -8.70 -8.47 10.68
CA PRO A 57 -8.09 -9.22 11.78
C PRO A 57 -8.95 -10.42 12.17
N GLY A 58 -8.32 -11.60 12.27
CA GLY A 58 -9.01 -12.85 12.63
C GLY A 58 -9.60 -13.63 11.45
N GLU A 59 -9.74 -13.04 10.27
CA GLU A 59 -10.16 -13.79 9.08
C GLU A 59 -9.07 -14.75 8.62
N ALA A 60 -9.51 -15.90 8.08
CA ALA A 60 -8.61 -16.87 7.46
C ALA A 60 -7.88 -16.25 6.26
N ALA A 61 -6.62 -16.64 6.06
CA ALA A 61 -5.84 -16.14 4.93
C ALA A 61 -6.38 -16.71 3.62
N THR A 62 -6.65 -15.84 2.65
CA THR A 62 -7.11 -16.21 1.30
C THR A 62 -6.00 -16.87 0.47
N ARG A 63 -4.74 -16.55 0.79
CA ARG A 63 -3.54 -17.15 0.17
C ARG A 63 -2.80 -17.95 1.24
N PRO A 64 -2.27 -19.14 0.90
CA PRO A 64 -1.44 -19.89 1.83
C PRO A 64 -0.29 -19.02 2.30
N LEU A 65 -0.16 -18.90 3.62
CA LEU A 65 1.00 -18.30 4.23
C LEU A 65 2.20 -19.23 3.99
N GLY A 66 3.42 -18.66 3.90
CA GLY A 66 4.62 -19.46 3.65
C GLY A 66 4.81 -20.57 4.69
N ALA A 67 5.61 -21.60 4.37
CA ALA A 67 5.75 -22.81 5.19
C ALA A 67 6.08 -22.54 6.68
N ALA A 68 6.83 -21.47 6.97
CA ALA A 68 7.13 -21.06 8.35
C ALA A 68 5.87 -20.69 9.16
N ALA A 69 4.83 -20.16 8.53
CA ALA A 69 3.60 -19.76 9.19
C ALA A 69 2.69 -20.93 9.56
N ALA A 70 2.82 -22.09 8.91
CA ALA A 70 2.07 -23.30 9.26
C ALA A 70 2.34 -23.74 10.71
N ASN A 71 3.55 -23.45 11.20
CA ASN A 71 4.04 -23.89 12.50
C ASN A 71 4.13 -22.73 13.51
N GLY A 72 3.69 -21.51 13.14
CA GLY A 72 3.88 -20.30 13.95
C GLY A 72 5.31 -19.77 14.00
N ASN A 73 6.23 -20.30 13.19
CA ASN A 73 7.65 -19.89 13.13
C ASN A 73 7.86 -18.58 12.37
N ASN A 74 6.79 -17.92 11.93
CA ASN A 74 6.82 -16.60 11.30
C ASN A 74 6.75 -15.45 12.32
N VAL A 75 6.63 -15.75 13.63
CA VAL A 75 6.54 -14.75 14.70
C VAL A 75 7.86 -14.73 15.50
N LEU A 76 8.57 -13.61 15.45
CA LEU A 76 9.73 -13.38 16.31
C LEU A 76 9.27 -12.77 17.64
N ALA A 77 9.44 -13.51 18.73
CA ALA A 77 9.17 -12.97 20.06
C ALA A 77 10.24 -11.96 20.46
N PHE A 78 9.82 -10.82 21.00
CA PHE A 78 10.76 -9.89 21.61
C PHE A 78 11.38 -10.52 22.87
N PRO A 79 12.70 -10.34 23.09
CA PRO A 79 13.33 -10.86 24.29
C PRO A 79 12.72 -10.21 25.53
N SER A 80 12.25 -11.04 26.48
CA SER A 80 11.78 -10.57 27.78
C SER A 80 12.90 -9.84 28.53
N PRO A 81 12.63 -8.70 29.20
CA PRO A 81 13.60 -8.03 30.07
C PRO A 81 14.22 -8.98 31.11
N ALA A 82 13.43 -9.91 31.66
CA ALA A 82 13.90 -10.91 32.63
C ALA A 82 14.91 -11.90 32.01
N ALA A 83 14.67 -12.32 30.76
CA ALA A 83 15.59 -13.19 30.03
C ALA A 83 16.91 -12.49 29.66
N LYS A 84 16.89 -11.16 29.46
CA LYS A 84 18.11 -10.36 29.27
C LYS A 84 18.92 -10.22 30.57
N ALA A 85 18.25 -10.12 31.72
CA ALA A 85 18.93 -10.05 33.01
C ALA A 85 19.62 -11.37 33.37
N ALA A 86 18.96 -12.51 33.13
CA ALA A 86 19.52 -13.84 33.39
C ALA A 86 20.72 -14.19 32.51
N LYS A 87 20.81 -13.67 31.28
CA LYS A 87 21.98 -13.87 30.39
C LYS A 87 23.19 -13.00 30.73
N LYS A 88 23.03 -12.00 31.59
CA LYS A 88 24.11 -11.11 32.04
C LYS A 88 24.70 -11.52 33.40
N ALA A 89 24.12 -12.53 34.05
CA ALA A 89 24.55 -13.07 35.33
C ALA A 89 25.51 -14.25 35.14
#